data_AF-A0A6A4QYE0-F1
#
_entry.id   AF-A0A6A4QYE0-F1
#
_cell.length_a   1.000
_cell.length_b   1.000
_cell.length_c   1.000
_cell.angle_alpha   90.00
_cell.angle_beta   90.00
_cell.angle_gamma   90.00
#
_symmetry.space_group_name_H-M   'P 1'
#
loop_
_entity.id
_entity.type
_entity.pdbx_description
1 polymer ?
#
loop_
_entity_poly.entity_id
_entity_poly.type
_entity_poly.pdbx_seq_one_letter_code
_entity_poly.pdbx_strand_id
1 'polypeptide(L)'
;MEVSIGTPPIKFYRELDTSSDLIWLQCLPCPNCYEQKYHFFDPEKSSTYTHIACQEDEYRKMVVETPSCSPNNECNYNLSYADTSKTQGLLDSINLSSKFLLLD
;
A
#
# COMPACT_ATOMS: atom_id res chain seq x y z
N MET A 1 -0.46 16.21 -0.38
CA MET A 1 -1.39 16.25 0.77
C MET A 1 -0.77 15.59 1.99
N GLU A 2 -1.18 15.97 3.20
CA GLU A 2 -0.79 15.29 4.44
C GLU A 2 -1.85 14.24 4.81
N VAL A 3 -1.42 13.03 5.17
CA VAL A 3 -2.28 11.92 5.60
C VAL A 3 -1.69 11.31 6.87
N SER A 4 -2.56 10.90 7.80
CA SER A 4 -2.14 10.15 9.00
C SER A 4 -2.46 8.67 8.83
N ILE A 5 -1.45 7.83 9.03
CA ILE A 5 -1.49 6.39 8.77
C ILE A 5 -1.12 5.63 10.05
N GLY A 6 -1.87 4.57 10.36
CA GLY A 6 -1.53 3.60 11.40
C GLY A 6 -1.94 3.99 12.82
N THR A 7 -1.53 3.17 13.78
CA THR A 7 -1.79 3.40 15.21
C THR A 7 -0.56 3.03 16.04
N PRO A 8 0.09 4.01 16.72
CA PRO A 8 -0.25 5.44 16.74
C PRO A 8 -0.13 6.11 15.36
N PRO A 9 -0.88 7.20 15.10
CA PRO A 9 -0.91 7.83 13.79
C PRO A 9 0.44 8.49 13.45
N ILE A 10 0.98 8.18 12.27
CA ILE A 10 2.19 8.77 11.71
C ILE A 10 1.81 9.62 10.51
N LYS A 11 2.37 10.83 10.40
CA LYS A 11 2.09 11.75 9.29
C LYS A 11 2.95 11.46 8.08
N PHE A 12 2.32 11.39 6.92
CA PHE A 12 2.96 11.22 5.63
C PHE A 12 2.53 12.32 4.67
N TYR A 13 3.46 12.75 3.81
CA TYR A 13 3.15 13.60 2.67
C TYR A 13 3.12 12.75 1.41
N ARG A 14 2.00 12.81 0.68
CA ARG A 14 1.76 12.02 -0.53
C ARG A 14 1.22 12.88 -1.65
N GLU A 15 1.48 12.46 -2.88
CA GLU A 15 0.91 13.07 -4.07
C GLU A 15 -0.55 12.65 -4.21
N LEU A 16 -1.39 13.58 -4.67
CA LEU A 16 -2.80 13.29 -4.93
C LEU A 16 -2.90 12.82 -6.37
N ASP A 17 -3.07 11.51 -6.54
CA ASP A 17 -3.35 10.91 -7.83
C ASP A 17 -4.85 10.62 -7.95
N THR A 18 -5.55 11.38 -8.78
CA THR A 18 -6.98 11.15 -9.07
C THR A 18 -7.19 10.16 -10.21
N SER A 19 -6.12 9.69 -10.84
CA SER A 19 -6.15 8.83 -12.02
C SER A 19 -6.02 7.35 -11.70
N SER A 20 -5.73 7.00 -10.44
CA SER A 20 -5.72 5.62 -9.95
C SER A 20 -6.65 5.45 -8.74
N ASP A 21 -7.25 4.28 -8.61
CA ASP A 21 -8.06 3.90 -7.44
C ASP A 21 -7.17 3.45 -6.25
N LEU A 22 -5.88 3.80 -6.29
CA LEU A 22 -4.84 3.21 -5.47
C LEU A 22 -4.08 4.25 -4.66
N ILE A 23 -3.94 4.02 -3.35
CA ILE A 23 -2.99 4.77 -2.53
C ILE A 23 -1.91 3.79 -2.09
N TRP A 24 -0.65 4.08 -2.43
CA TRP A 24 0.48 3.24 -2.03
C TRP A 24 1.55 4.03 -1.28
N LEU A 25 2.34 3.31 -0.47
CA LEU A 25 3.53 3.86 0.19
C LEU A 25 4.63 2.82 0.38
N GLN A 26 5.87 3.29 0.47
CA GLN A 26 7.05 2.45 0.72
C GLN A 26 7.16 2.01 2.19
N CYS A 27 7.34 0.71 2.41
CA CYS A 27 7.31 0.09 3.74
C CYS A 27 8.62 -0.62 4.11
N LEU A 28 8.90 -0.77 5.40
CA LEU A 28 10.03 -1.56 5.87
C LEU A 28 9.66 -3.05 6.00
N PRO A 29 10.59 -3.97 5.69
CA PRO A 29 11.89 -3.71 5.06
C PRO A 29 11.75 -3.43 3.56
N CYS A 30 12.43 -2.39 3.06
CA CYS A 30 12.40 -2.10 1.62
C CYS A 30 13.75 -2.34 0.94
N PRO A 31 13.91 -3.48 0.23
CA PRO A 31 15.17 -3.79 -0.44
C PRO A 31 15.41 -2.98 -1.72
N ASN A 32 14.35 -2.53 -2.41
CA ASN A 32 14.45 -1.87 -3.73
C ASN A 32 13.71 -0.52 -3.79
N CYS A 33 13.57 0.16 -2.67
CA CYS A 33 12.89 1.44 -2.60
C CYS A 33 13.69 2.58 -3.21
N TYR A 34 12.97 3.57 -3.75
CA TYR A 34 13.56 4.87 -4.06
C TYR A 34 13.76 5.70 -2.79
N GLU A 35 14.72 6.60 -2.82
CA GLU A 35 14.93 7.56 -1.74
C GLU A 35 13.71 8.48 -1.60
N GLN A 36 13.01 8.36 -0.48
CA GLN A 36 11.93 9.27 -0.14
C GLN A 36 12.39 10.32 0.88
N LYS A 37 11.88 11.54 0.70
CA LYS A 37 12.11 12.68 1.60
C LYS A 37 11.58 12.45 3.03
N TYR A 38 10.56 11.61 3.16
CA TYR A 38 9.86 11.30 4.42
C TYR A 38 10.09 9.85 4.82
N HIS A 39 9.75 9.49 6.05
CA HIS A 39 10.04 8.16 6.59
C HIS A 39 9.28 7.04 5.86
N PHE A 40 9.89 5.85 5.82
CA PHE A 40 9.21 4.59 5.48
C PHE A 40 8.18 4.26 6.54
N PHE A 41 7.08 3.66 6.10
CA PHE A 41 6.13 3.08 7.05
C PHE A 41 6.70 1.77 7.58
N ASP A 42 6.57 1.56 8.88
CA ASP A 42 7.02 0.34 9.55
C ASP A 42 5.78 -0.44 9.99
N PRO A 43 5.40 -1.51 9.27
CA PRO A 43 4.20 -2.27 9.58
C PRO A 43 4.21 -2.87 10.99
N GLU A 44 5.39 -3.24 11.50
CA GLU A 44 5.54 -3.81 12.85
C GLU A 44 5.24 -2.80 13.96
N LYS A 45 5.30 -1.49 13.66
CA LYS A 45 5.04 -0.42 14.62
C LYS A 45 3.60 0.06 14.66
N SER A 46 2.72 -0.49 13.83
CA SER A 46 1.31 -0.10 13.78
C SER A 46 0.38 -1.21 14.25
N SER A 47 -0.36 -0.97 15.32
CA SER A 47 -1.31 -1.95 15.85
C SER A 47 -2.57 -2.14 14.99
N THR A 48 -2.75 -1.32 13.96
CA THR A 48 -3.87 -1.41 13.01
C THR A 48 -3.45 -1.90 11.64
N TYR A 49 -2.17 -2.24 11.47
CA TYR A 49 -1.71 -2.93 10.28
C TYR A 49 -2.17 -4.39 10.32
N THR A 50 -2.72 -4.86 9.21
CA THR A 50 -3.18 -6.24 9.04
C THR A 50 -2.94 -6.69 7.61
N HIS A 51 -2.41 -7.90 7.46
CA HIS A 51 -2.27 -8.53 6.15
C HIS A 51 -3.62 -8.91 5.57
N ILE A 52 -3.80 -8.71 4.25
CA ILE A 52 -4.99 -9.18 3.52
C ILE A 52 -4.66 -10.49 2.81
N ALA A 53 -5.44 -11.52 3.12
CA ALA A 53 -5.41 -12.78 2.39
C ALA A 53 -6.18 -12.70 1.07
N CYS A 54 -5.70 -13.35 0.00
CA CYS A 54 -6.35 -13.32 -1.33
C CYS A 54 -7.78 -13.87 -1.36
N GLN A 55 -8.13 -14.65 -0.34
CA GLN A 55 -9.44 -15.29 -0.22
C GLN A 55 -10.48 -14.35 0.40
N GLU A 56 -10.07 -13.19 0.92
CA GLU A 56 -10.97 -12.22 1.53
C GLU A 56 -11.79 -11.44 0.49
N ASP A 57 -13.03 -11.10 0.86
CA ASP A 57 -13.94 -10.34 -0.01
C ASP A 57 -13.41 -8.93 -0.33
N GLU A 58 -12.59 -8.34 0.55
CA GLU A 58 -11.98 -7.04 0.31
C GLU A 58 -11.04 -7.09 -0.90
N TYR A 59 -10.21 -8.13 -1.04
CA TYR A 59 -9.38 -8.34 -2.23
C TYR A 59 -10.23 -8.43 -3.51
N ARG A 60 -11.35 -9.15 -3.47
CA ARG A 60 -12.24 -9.32 -4.65
C ARG A 60 -12.90 -8.02 -5.11
N LYS A 61 -12.99 -7.01 -4.23
CA LYS A 61 -13.57 -5.70 -4.55
C LYS A 61 -12.54 -4.72 -5.10
N MET A 62 -11.24 -5.02 -5.00
CA MET A 62 -10.20 -4.11 -5.43
C MET A 62 -10.00 -4.16 -6.94
N VAL A 63 -10.06 -2.99 -7.58
CA VAL A 63 -9.76 -2.82 -9.02
C VAL A 63 -8.25 -2.67 -9.17
N VAL A 64 -7.52 -3.75 -8.98
CA VAL A 64 -6.10 -3.81 -9.33
C VAL A 64 -5.99 -4.35 -10.75
N GLU A 65 -5.12 -3.79 -11.57
CA GLU A 65 -4.98 -4.21 -12.98
C GLU A 65 -4.54 -5.66 -13.11
N THR A 66 -3.66 -6.14 -12.21
CA THR A 66 -3.14 -7.51 -12.21
C THR A 66 -2.91 -8.05 -10.79
N PRO A 67 -3.99 -8.37 -10.06
CA PRO A 67 -3.85 -8.93 -8.72
C PRO A 67 -3.39 -10.38 -8.84
N SER A 68 -2.29 -10.73 -8.17
CA SER A 68 -1.75 -12.09 -8.18
C SER A 68 -1.56 -12.60 -6.76
N CYS A 69 -1.91 -13.86 -6.54
CA CYS A 69 -1.81 -14.46 -5.22
C CYS A 69 -0.56 -15.34 -5.13
N SER A 70 0.28 -15.12 -4.11
CA SER A 70 1.43 -15.97 -3.84
C SER A 70 0.99 -17.33 -3.27
N PRO A 71 1.84 -18.38 -3.32
CA PRO A 71 1.57 -19.64 -2.63
C PRO A 71 1.36 -19.49 -1.11
N ASN A 72 1.84 -18.39 -0.53
CA ASN A 72 1.66 -18.05 0.88
C ASN A 72 0.36 -17.25 1.15
N ASN A 73 -0.53 -17.15 0.15
CA ASN A 73 -1.79 -16.40 0.22
C ASN A 73 -1.62 -14.88 0.36
N GLU A 74 -0.48 -14.35 -0.09
CA GLU A 74 -0.20 -12.91 -0.11
C GLU A 74 -0.70 -12.30 -1.42
N CYS A 75 -1.41 -11.19 -1.28
CA CYS A 75 -1.99 -10.46 -2.40
C CYS A 75 -0.96 -9.52 -3.00
N ASN A 76 -0.43 -9.81 -4.18
CA ASN A 76 0.48 -8.91 -4.87
C ASN A 76 -0.29 -7.99 -5.82
N TYR A 77 0.15 -6.74 -5.92
CA TYR A 77 -0.29 -5.82 -6.95
C TYR A 77 0.86 -5.40 -7.85
N ASN A 78 0.51 -5.01 -9.07
CA ASN A 78 1.40 -4.35 -10.01
C ASN A 78 0.58 -3.27 -10.71
N LEU A 79 1.05 -2.03 -10.62
CA LEU A 79 0.44 -0.87 -11.24
C LEU A 79 1.46 -0.20 -12.16
N SER A 80 1.05 0.09 -13.38
CA SER A 80 1.83 0.86 -14.35
C SER A 80 1.19 2.22 -14.57
N TYR A 81 2.02 3.27 -14.51
CA TYR A 81 1.60 4.64 -14.80
C TYR A 81 1.81 4.98 -16.28
N ALA A 82 1.11 6.02 -16.74
CA ALA A 82 1.19 6.50 -18.13
C ALA A 82 2.59 7.00 -18.52
N ASP A 83 3.40 7.42 -17.54
CA ASP A 83 4.80 7.83 -17.73
C ASP A 83 5.78 6.66 -17.78
N THR A 84 5.27 5.42 -17.84
CA THR A 84 6.01 4.14 -17.84
C THR A 84 6.63 3.74 -16.51
N SER A 85 6.48 4.55 -15.45
CA SER A 85 6.84 4.15 -14.10
C SER A 85 5.92 3.04 -13.59
N LYS A 86 6.42 2.24 -12.65
CA LYS A 86 5.70 1.10 -12.09
C LYS A 86 5.90 1.02 -10.60
N THR A 87 4.87 0.53 -9.91
CA THR A 87 4.93 0.16 -8.51
C THR A 87 4.36 -1.25 -8.33
N GLN A 88 4.93 -1.99 -7.39
CA GLN A 88 4.54 -3.35 -7.08
C GLN A 88 4.78 -3.61 -5.59
N GLY A 89 3.98 -4.49 -5.00
CA GLY A 89 4.08 -4.81 -3.58
C GLY A 89 2.92 -5.66 -3.11
N LEU A 90 2.65 -5.62 -1.81
CA LEU A 90 1.56 -6.34 -1.17
C LEU A 90 0.32 -5.47 -0.93
N LEU A 91 -0.85 -6.07 -1.12
CA LEU A 91 -2.12 -5.51 -0.69
C LEU A 91 -2.30 -5.85 0.79
N ASP A 92 -2.37 -4.81 1.61
CA ASP A 92 -2.63 -4.94 3.04
C ASP A 92 -3.70 -3.94 3.48
N SER A 93 -4.11 -4.03 4.74
CA SER A 93 -5.07 -3.11 5.35
C SER A 93 -4.43 -2.38 6.51
N ILE A 94 -4.74 -1.09 6.61
CA ILE A 94 -4.30 -0.24 7.70
C ILE A 94 -5.30 0.86 7.96
N ASN A 95 -5.40 1.30 9.22
CA ASN A 95 -6.22 2.45 9.56
C ASN A 95 -5.65 3.71 8.89
N LEU A 96 -6.46 4.23 7.98
CA LEU A 96 -6.36 5.56 7.46
C LEU A 96 -7.44 6.41 8.12
N SER A 97 -7.11 7.66 8.44
CA SER A 97 -8.15 8.67 8.69
C SER A 97 -9.13 8.81 7.51
N SER A 98 -8.83 8.20 6.36
CA SER A 98 -9.66 8.13 5.14
C SER A 98 -9.35 6.85 4.30
N LYS A 99 -9.79 5.66 4.74
CA LYS A 99 -9.86 4.32 4.06
C LYS A 99 -8.78 3.85 3.04
N PHE A 100 -8.19 2.67 3.35
CA PHE A 100 -7.34 1.70 2.59
C PHE A 100 -6.02 2.19 1.91
N LEU A 101 -4.91 1.50 2.20
CA LEU A 101 -3.59 1.71 1.60
C LEU A 101 -3.02 0.39 1.10
N LEU A 102 -2.29 0.44 -0.01
CA LEU A 102 -1.41 -0.61 -0.46
C LEU A 102 0.02 -0.35 0.00
N LEU A 103 0.79 -1.42 0.20
CA LEU A 103 2.17 -1.32 0.65
C LEU A 103 3.12 -1.86 -0.42
N ASP A 104 4.06 -1.03 -0.84
CA ASP A 104 5.26 -1.46 -1.58
C ASP A 104 6.18 -2.31 -0.69
#